data_AF-A0A372ME98-F1
#
_entry.id   AF-A0A372ME98-F1
#
_cell.length_a   1.000
_cell.length_b   1.000
_cell.length_c   1.000
_cell.angle_alpha   90.00
_cell.angle_beta   90.00
_cell.angle_gamma   90.00
#
_symmetry.space_group_name_H-M   'P 1'
#
loop_
_entity.id
_entity.type
_entity.pdbx_description
1 polymer ?
#
loop_
_entity_poly.entity_id
_entity_poly.type
_entity_poly.pdbx_seq_one_letter_code
_entity_poly.pdbx_strand_id
1 'polypeptide(L)'
;MMVLAAVWCLVQLLVLSAPVRVVRWSTVLVAFGVGVYACGVVSVLLEVGWARELAVRGLHRGPSELAQATWVAAPVVEELVKVAPLVVAGWVLRRRVQWGLSDFAVLGASVGTGFGLLESVLSFAERAHKSKPDDGGWVLAQSIFSNAFIPDPGRILTSLFPAPNGVSDWSEAQFPPGIHLVYGVLGGLGVGLVVCGGWWVWRVCGLVPLVAAWAAHWVNNLAAANKDAEWAKPWAEDIHQEWGIWIALGVLVGAAVVDVGRRRRGRALLPETLLAGERAVPGAGSSGGSPLLSYALIKPPYTWFIASGYARMRRALHMAAGHPRTDPARIARLREQVAERTRTIEETSDPARWRGLSQLALIREALAARARLPWHEKVFLGASLVVVLPSLAYLLVGDFKGTQGIQKWFADGAGLQVLIWAAVAGLVLVVWRLLVTLVGLRAALRLPLAEPAVSAQLRIALCAGSLLTGCLLLSRRAAIADGEKPLDVHDAVDPYNDASSFLLERFLDVGLPLLLTVATLALLAMPYALPLELMMGGGVGEMLLGAALPRLAPYLARAGVQALGRAGGPQALARAGVQALRRDAMPWA
;
A
#
# COMPACT_ATOMS: atom_id res chain seq x y z
N MET A 1 12.20 -12.81 8.53
CA MET A 1 11.15 -13.60 7.81
C MET A 1 9.76 -12.99 7.89
N MET A 2 9.29 -12.55 9.07
CA MET A 2 7.98 -11.88 9.24
C MET A 2 7.68 -10.76 8.21
N VAL A 3 8.66 -9.87 7.96
CA VAL A 3 8.54 -8.80 6.95
C VAL A 3 8.37 -9.37 5.53
N LEU A 4 9.08 -10.45 5.20
CA LEU A 4 8.99 -11.09 3.88
C LEU A 4 7.58 -11.65 3.66
N ALA A 5 6.99 -12.30 4.66
CA ALA A 5 5.62 -12.80 4.61
C ALA A 5 4.61 -11.66 4.39
N ALA A 6 4.70 -10.59 5.18
CA ALA A 6 3.83 -9.42 5.01
C ALA A 6 3.96 -8.78 3.62
N VAL A 7 5.19 -8.64 3.11
CA VAL A 7 5.44 -8.09 1.76
C VAL A 7 4.89 -9.03 0.68
N TRP A 8 5.08 -10.34 0.80
CA TRP A 8 4.56 -11.31 -0.16
C TRP A 8 3.02 -11.31 -0.18
N CYS A 9 2.40 -11.24 0.98
CA CYS A 9 0.96 -11.04 1.13
C CYS A 9 0.46 -9.80 0.37
N LEU A 10 1.15 -8.65 0.49
CA LEU A 10 0.82 -7.45 -0.28
C LEU A 10 1.03 -7.62 -1.79
N VAL A 11 2.10 -8.31 -2.21
CA VAL A 11 2.34 -8.60 -3.63
C VAL A 11 1.18 -9.42 -4.21
N GLN A 12 0.74 -10.46 -3.52
CA GLN A 12 -0.41 -11.26 -3.94
C GLN A 12 -1.69 -10.42 -4.02
N LEU A 13 -1.96 -9.60 -2.99
CA LEU A 13 -3.09 -8.67 -2.99
C LEU A 13 -3.04 -7.72 -4.18
N LEU A 14 -1.85 -7.20 -4.49
CA LEU A 14 -1.64 -6.25 -5.60
C LEU A 14 -1.76 -6.91 -6.97
N VAL A 15 -1.34 -8.17 -7.12
CA VAL A 15 -1.50 -8.94 -8.35
C VAL A 15 -2.97 -9.30 -8.56
N LEU A 16 -3.63 -9.86 -7.55
CA LEU A 16 -5.03 -10.29 -7.62
C LEU A 16 -5.99 -9.11 -7.91
N SER A 17 -5.72 -7.94 -7.33
CA SER A 17 -6.55 -6.75 -7.53
C SER A 17 -6.24 -5.96 -8.81
N ALA A 18 -5.14 -6.24 -9.52
CA ALA A 18 -4.68 -5.44 -10.66
C ALA A 18 -5.73 -5.15 -11.76
N PRO A 19 -6.63 -6.08 -12.13
CA PRO A 19 -7.63 -5.86 -13.18
C PRO A 19 -8.71 -4.82 -12.82
N VAL A 20 -8.97 -4.63 -11.52
CA VAL A 20 -10.07 -3.79 -11.01
C VAL A 20 -9.55 -2.52 -10.35
N ARG A 21 -8.39 -2.60 -9.70
CA ARG A 21 -7.80 -1.54 -8.89
C ARG A 21 -7.43 -0.29 -9.70
N VAL A 22 -7.70 0.85 -9.08
CA VAL A 22 -7.28 2.19 -9.53
C VAL A 22 -6.02 2.63 -8.77
N VAL A 23 -5.96 2.36 -7.47
CA VAL A 23 -4.85 2.78 -6.60
C VAL A 23 -3.51 2.19 -7.02
N ARG A 24 -2.44 2.95 -6.81
CA ARG A 24 -1.04 2.60 -7.08
C ARG A 24 -0.52 1.65 -6.02
N TRP A 25 0.48 0.89 -6.43
CA TRP A 25 1.32 0.12 -5.50
C TRP A 25 1.89 1.03 -4.42
N SER A 26 2.37 2.23 -4.76
CA SER A 26 2.91 3.17 -3.76
C SER A 26 1.87 3.67 -2.76
N THR A 27 0.62 3.88 -3.16
CA THR A 27 -0.46 4.24 -2.22
C THR A 27 -0.76 3.10 -1.26
N VAL A 28 -0.77 1.86 -1.76
CA VAL A 28 -0.94 0.64 -0.96
C VAL A 28 0.21 0.44 0.04
N LEU A 29 1.46 0.65 -0.39
CA LEU A 29 2.64 0.56 0.50
C LEU A 29 2.63 1.63 1.59
N VAL A 30 2.18 2.85 1.28
CA VAL A 30 2.00 3.90 2.29
C VAL A 30 0.90 3.51 3.28
N ALA A 31 -0.22 2.94 2.81
CA ALA A 31 -1.30 2.46 3.69
C ALA A 31 -0.82 1.31 4.61
N PHE A 32 -0.01 0.39 4.09
CA PHE A 32 0.68 -0.61 4.90
C PHE A 32 1.55 0.03 5.99
N GLY A 33 2.39 1.01 5.63
CA GLY A 33 3.17 1.76 6.62
C GLY A 33 2.30 2.47 7.66
N VAL A 34 1.15 3.03 7.27
CA VAL A 34 0.19 3.63 8.21
C VAL A 34 -0.32 2.60 9.22
N GLY A 35 -0.58 1.37 8.79
CA GLY A 35 -0.92 0.26 9.68
C GLY A 35 0.14 0.01 10.75
N VAL A 36 1.39 -0.14 10.33
CA VAL A 36 2.53 -0.41 11.22
C VAL A 36 2.77 0.75 12.19
N TYR A 37 2.81 1.99 11.72
CA TYR A 37 3.44 3.08 12.49
C TYR A 37 2.50 4.17 12.97
N ALA A 38 1.30 4.26 12.42
CA ALA A 38 0.27 5.17 12.93
C ALA A 38 -0.78 4.38 13.70
N CYS A 39 -1.38 3.37 13.07
CA CYS A 39 -2.50 2.66 13.67
C CYS A 39 -2.09 1.86 14.91
N GLY A 40 -1.01 1.07 14.81
CA GLY A 40 -0.50 0.31 15.96
C GLY A 40 -0.17 1.18 17.17
N VAL A 41 0.62 2.25 16.95
CA VAL A 41 1.07 3.13 18.04
C VAL A 41 -0.08 3.93 18.66
N VAL A 42 -1.01 4.43 17.84
CA VAL A 42 -2.20 5.12 18.37
C VAL A 42 -3.08 4.17 19.19
N SER A 43 -3.23 2.91 18.76
CA SER A 43 -4.00 1.91 19.51
C SER A 43 -3.35 1.65 20.87
N VAL A 44 -2.03 1.40 20.89
CA VAL A 44 -1.24 1.25 22.12
C VAL A 44 -1.43 2.44 23.08
N LEU A 45 -1.34 3.69 22.59
CA LEU A 45 -1.50 4.87 23.43
C LEU A 45 -2.92 5.04 23.98
N LEU A 46 -3.94 4.73 23.17
CA LEU A 46 -5.34 4.79 23.59
C LEU A 46 -5.64 3.72 24.64
N GLU A 47 -5.09 2.52 24.47
CA GLU A 47 -5.20 1.43 25.41
C GLU A 47 -4.51 1.74 26.74
N VAL A 48 -3.30 2.33 26.72
CA VAL A 48 -2.62 2.83 27.93
C VAL A 48 -3.49 3.86 28.65
N GLY A 49 -4.01 4.83 27.90
CA GLY A 49 -4.86 5.89 28.46
C GLY A 49 -6.10 5.30 29.11
N TRP A 50 -6.72 4.32 28.46
CA TRP A 50 -7.87 3.60 28.97
C TRP A 50 -7.54 2.81 30.24
N ALA A 51 -6.49 2.00 30.24
CA ALA A 51 -6.06 1.22 31.39
C ALA A 51 -5.71 2.11 32.60
N ARG A 52 -5.05 3.25 32.36
CA ARG A 52 -4.72 4.22 33.41
C ARG A 52 -5.97 4.87 33.99
N GLU A 53 -6.93 5.25 33.16
CA GLU A 53 -8.19 5.85 33.62
C GLU A 53 -8.99 4.87 34.48
N LEU A 54 -9.05 3.61 34.04
CA LEU A 54 -9.69 2.53 34.77
C LEU A 54 -9.02 2.28 36.14
N ALA A 55 -7.69 2.31 36.21
CA ALA A 55 -6.94 2.21 37.45
C ALA A 55 -7.21 3.40 38.39
N VAL A 56 -7.20 4.65 37.88
CA VAL A 56 -7.47 5.87 38.66
C VAL A 56 -8.89 5.86 39.25
N ARG A 57 -9.87 5.33 38.52
CA ARG A 57 -11.27 5.24 38.99
C ARG A 57 -11.55 4.10 39.97
N GLY A 58 -10.56 3.26 40.27
CA GLY A 58 -10.73 2.11 41.16
C GLY A 58 -11.76 1.09 40.64
N LEU A 59 -11.98 1.04 39.33
CA LEU A 59 -12.98 0.16 38.70
C LEU A 59 -12.52 -1.30 38.58
N HIS A 60 -11.32 -1.64 39.06
CA HIS A 60 -10.75 -2.99 39.05
C HIS A 60 -10.08 -3.33 40.38
N ARG A 61 -10.22 -4.59 40.81
CA ARG A 61 -9.67 -5.14 42.06
C ARG A 61 -8.31 -5.81 41.89
N GLY A 62 -7.79 -5.90 40.66
CA GLY A 62 -6.45 -6.42 40.41
C GLY A 62 -5.99 -6.37 38.94
N PRO A 63 -4.72 -6.73 38.68
CA PRO A 63 -4.10 -6.68 37.35
C PRO A 63 -4.76 -7.60 36.32
N SER A 64 -5.29 -8.75 36.75
CA SER A 64 -6.02 -9.70 35.88
C SER A 64 -7.37 -9.14 35.39
N GLU A 65 -8.09 -8.39 36.22
CA GLU A 65 -9.35 -7.73 35.83
C GLU A 65 -9.12 -6.56 34.87
N LEU A 66 -8.03 -5.81 35.07
CA LEU A 66 -7.61 -4.75 34.15
C LEU A 66 -7.19 -5.31 32.79
N ALA A 67 -6.45 -6.43 32.78
CA ALA A 67 -6.12 -7.14 31.56
C ALA A 67 -7.40 -7.57 30.83
N GLN A 68 -8.34 -8.25 31.51
CA GLN A 68 -9.60 -8.69 30.90
C GLN A 68 -10.45 -7.54 30.34
N ALA A 69 -10.58 -6.42 31.06
CA ALA A 69 -11.31 -5.25 30.58
C ALA A 69 -10.68 -4.66 29.31
N THR A 70 -9.35 -4.73 29.21
CA THR A 70 -8.59 -4.24 28.06
C THR A 70 -8.70 -5.22 26.87
N TRP A 71 -8.72 -6.53 27.11
CA TRP A 71 -8.93 -7.56 26.07
C TRP A 71 -10.28 -7.44 25.35
N VAL A 72 -11.30 -6.91 26.02
CA VAL A 72 -12.63 -6.68 25.44
C VAL A 72 -12.71 -5.34 24.69
N ALA A 73 -12.04 -4.30 25.19
CA ALA A 73 -12.09 -2.96 24.61
C ALA A 73 -11.10 -2.74 23.46
N ALA A 74 -9.92 -3.36 23.51
CA ALA A 74 -8.84 -3.19 22.53
C ALA A 74 -9.29 -3.51 21.08
N PRO A 75 -10.00 -4.62 20.79
CA PRO A 75 -10.48 -4.90 19.44
C PRO A 75 -11.29 -3.76 18.81
N VAL A 76 -12.12 -3.08 19.61
CA VAL A 76 -12.91 -1.93 19.16
C VAL A 76 -11.98 -0.81 18.71
N VAL A 77 -11.05 -0.45 19.58
CA VAL A 77 -10.13 0.67 19.39
C VAL A 77 -9.24 0.40 18.18
N GLU A 78 -8.66 -0.79 18.11
CA GLU A 78 -7.79 -1.20 17.01
C GLU A 78 -8.52 -1.16 15.66
N GLU A 79 -9.74 -1.71 15.55
CA GLU A 79 -10.49 -1.66 14.30
C GLU A 79 -10.88 -0.23 13.92
N LEU A 80 -11.32 0.60 14.88
CA LEU A 80 -11.65 2.00 14.62
C LEU A 80 -10.44 2.80 14.13
N VAL A 81 -9.29 2.61 14.76
CA VAL A 81 -8.03 3.26 14.39
C VAL A 81 -7.57 2.80 13.00
N LYS A 82 -7.69 1.51 12.67
CA LYS A 82 -7.34 0.96 11.34
C LYS A 82 -8.24 1.51 10.22
N VAL A 83 -9.53 1.74 10.46
CA VAL A 83 -10.43 2.28 9.42
C VAL A 83 -10.38 3.81 9.28
N ALA A 84 -9.96 4.54 10.32
CA ALA A 84 -9.83 6.00 10.31
C ALA A 84 -9.08 6.58 9.09
N PRO A 85 -7.88 6.10 8.69
CA PRO A 85 -7.20 6.62 7.50
C PRO A 85 -8.00 6.41 6.20
N LEU A 86 -8.81 5.36 6.12
CA LEU A 86 -9.69 5.11 4.96
C LEU A 86 -10.89 6.06 4.95
N VAL A 87 -11.46 6.39 6.11
CA VAL A 87 -12.54 7.38 6.21
C VAL A 87 -12.05 8.76 5.75
N VAL A 88 -10.84 9.15 6.16
CA VAL A 88 -10.19 10.39 5.72
C VAL A 88 -9.94 10.38 4.20
N ALA A 89 -9.47 9.26 3.64
CA ALA A 89 -9.35 9.08 2.19
C ALA A 89 -10.70 9.23 1.48
N GLY A 90 -11.76 8.64 2.04
CA GLY A 90 -13.12 8.74 1.54
C GLY A 90 -13.66 10.17 1.49
N TRP A 91 -13.26 11.02 2.44
CA TRP A 91 -13.62 12.44 2.44
C TRP A 91 -13.07 13.19 1.23
N VAL A 92 -11.82 12.91 0.81
CA VAL A 92 -11.23 13.50 -0.40
C VAL A 92 -11.96 13.05 -1.66
N LEU A 93 -12.42 11.80 -1.65
CA LEU A 93 -13.15 11.20 -2.76
C LEU A 93 -14.62 11.64 -2.81
N ARG A 94 -15.13 12.38 -1.81
CA ARG A 94 -16.53 12.81 -1.80
C ARG A 94 -16.86 13.54 -3.09
N ARG A 95 -17.98 13.16 -3.72
CA ARG A 95 -18.46 13.69 -5.00
C ARG A 95 -17.54 13.47 -6.21
N ARG A 96 -16.32 12.93 -6.04
CA ARG A 96 -15.44 12.49 -7.14
C ARG A 96 -15.63 11.00 -7.46
N VAL A 97 -15.77 10.17 -6.42
CA VAL A 97 -16.02 8.71 -6.48
C VAL A 97 -15.15 7.98 -7.52
N GLN A 98 -13.88 8.35 -7.58
CA GLN A 98 -12.91 7.80 -8.53
C GLN A 98 -12.37 6.43 -8.12
N TRP A 99 -12.66 5.98 -6.90
CA TRP A 99 -12.25 4.70 -6.35
C TRP A 99 -13.47 3.79 -6.15
N GLY A 100 -13.25 2.50 -6.35
CA GLY A 100 -14.25 1.45 -6.14
C GLY A 100 -14.18 0.84 -4.75
N LEU A 101 -15.08 -0.13 -4.52
CA LEU A 101 -15.06 -0.93 -3.29
C LEU A 101 -13.76 -1.74 -3.18
N SER A 102 -13.24 -2.22 -4.31
CA SER A 102 -11.98 -2.99 -4.35
C SER A 102 -10.78 -2.16 -3.90
N ASP A 103 -10.74 -0.86 -4.22
CA ASP A 103 -9.66 0.03 -3.77
C ASP A 103 -9.66 0.18 -2.24
N PHE A 104 -10.84 0.35 -1.63
CA PHE A 104 -10.96 0.43 -0.17
C PHE A 104 -10.66 -0.90 0.52
N ALA A 105 -11.13 -2.02 -0.03
CA ALA A 105 -10.82 -3.36 0.48
C ALA A 105 -9.31 -3.64 0.46
N VAL A 106 -8.62 -3.32 -0.65
CA VAL A 106 -7.17 -3.47 -0.77
C VAL A 106 -6.42 -2.56 0.21
N LEU A 107 -6.83 -1.30 0.34
CA LEU A 107 -6.18 -0.39 1.28
C LEU A 107 -6.41 -0.81 2.74
N GLY A 108 -7.62 -1.27 3.08
CA GLY A 108 -7.91 -1.79 4.41
C GLY A 108 -7.14 -3.05 4.74
N ALA A 109 -7.08 -4.02 3.82
CA ALA A 109 -6.21 -5.19 3.93
C ALA A 109 -4.75 -4.78 4.14
N SER A 110 -4.27 -3.75 3.41
CA SER A 110 -2.90 -3.28 3.54
C SER A 110 -2.61 -2.66 4.91
N VAL A 111 -3.50 -1.80 5.42
CA VAL A 111 -3.42 -1.24 6.79
C VAL A 111 -3.44 -2.37 7.82
N GLY A 112 -4.34 -3.35 7.67
CA GLY A 112 -4.43 -4.52 8.53
C GLY A 112 -3.16 -5.37 8.54
N THR A 113 -2.62 -5.73 7.38
CA THR A 113 -1.35 -6.46 7.28
C THR A 113 -0.19 -5.68 7.92
N GLY A 114 -0.18 -4.35 7.78
CA GLY A 114 0.81 -3.50 8.46
C GLY A 114 0.68 -3.54 9.98
N PHE A 115 -0.54 -3.43 10.48
CA PHE A 115 -0.83 -3.54 11.91
C PHE A 115 -0.39 -4.92 12.45
N GLY A 116 -0.79 -6.00 11.78
CA GLY A 116 -0.41 -7.36 12.16
C GLY A 116 1.11 -7.60 12.11
N LEU A 117 1.82 -7.00 11.15
CA LEU A 117 3.28 -7.05 11.15
C LEU A 117 3.88 -6.38 12.39
N LEU A 118 3.37 -5.21 12.79
CA LEU A 118 3.84 -4.56 14.02
C LEU A 118 3.65 -5.51 15.21
N GLU A 119 2.44 -6.05 15.38
CA GLU A 119 2.14 -6.96 16.46
C GLU A 119 3.11 -8.15 16.49
N SER A 120 3.32 -8.83 15.37
CA SER A 120 4.25 -9.96 15.29
C SER A 120 5.69 -9.54 15.61
N VAL A 121 6.16 -8.40 15.09
CA VAL A 121 7.50 -7.88 15.36
C VAL A 121 7.68 -7.60 16.85
N LEU A 122 6.72 -6.90 17.46
CA LEU A 122 6.73 -6.63 18.90
C LEU A 122 6.73 -7.92 19.73
N SER A 123 6.08 -8.96 19.23
CA SER A 123 5.94 -10.24 19.93
C SER A 123 7.19 -11.13 19.86
N PHE A 124 7.96 -11.03 18.76
CA PHE A 124 8.93 -12.08 18.42
C PHE A 124 10.33 -11.59 18.06
N ALA A 125 10.54 -10.31 17.75
CA ALA A 125 11.80 -9.84 17.16
C ALA A 125 13.04 -10.10 18.04
N GLU A 126 12.92 -10.02 19.36
CA GLU A 126 14.05 -10.23 20.30
C GLU A 126 14.17 -11.69 20.79
N ARG A 127 13.26 -12.56 20.34
CA ARG A 127 13.21 -13.97 20.76
C ARG A 127 13.96 -14.91 19.81
N ALA A 128 14.67 -14.40 18.81
CA ALA A 128 15.40 -15.21 17.82
C ALA A 128 16.37 -16.22 18.46
N HIS A 129 17.00 -15.87 19.59
CA HIS A 129 17.88 -16.77 20.35
C HIS A 129 17.15 -17.97 20.97
N LYS A 130 15.83 -17.91 21.13
CA LYS A 130 14.96 -19.00 21.62
C LYS A 130 14.41 -19.86 20.47
N SER A 131 14.76 -19.56 19.22
CA SER A 131 14.26 -20.31 18.07
C SER A 131 14.93 -21.68 17.95
N LYS A 132 14.15 -22.67 17.54
CA LYS A 132 14.62 -23.99 17.11
C LYS A 132 14.20 -24.21 15.66
N PRO A 133 15.06 -24.79 14.81
CA PRO A 133 14.67 -25.14 13.46
C PRO A 133 13.55 -26.19 13.50
N ASP A 134 12.63 -26.07 12.55
CA ASP A 134 11.52 -27.01 12.32
C ASP A 134 11.28 -27.17 10.81
N ASP A 135 10.45 -28.13 10.40
CA ASP A 135 10.21 -28.38 8.98
C ASP A 135 9.56 -27.15 8.29
N GLY A 136 10.32 -26.52 7.39
CA GLY A 136 9.92 -25.32 6.67
C GLY A 136 9.89 -24.03 7.50
N GLY A 137 10.62 -23.96 8.62
CA GLY A 137 10.72 -22.73 9.40
C GLY A 137 11.45 -22.85 10.75
N TRP A 138 11.02 -22.02 11.69
CA TRP A 138 11.55 -21.95 13.05
C TRP A 138 10.43 -21.87 14.07
N VAL A 139 10.53 -22.64 15.13
CA VAL A 139 9.60 -22.61 16.27
C VAL A 139 10.21 -21.81 17.41
N LEU A 140 9.44 -20.86 17.94
CA LEU A 140 9.76 -20.07 19.12
C LEU A 140 8.96 -20.61 20.30
N ALA A 141 9.65 -21.22 21.25
CA ALA A 141 8.99 -21.75 22.45
C ALA A 141 8.29 -20.62 23.22
N GLN A 142 6.96 -20.75 23.35
CA GLN A 142 6.12 -19.83 24.13
C GLN A 142 5.52 -20.52 25.35
N SER A 143 5.09 -21.78 25.21
CA SER A 143 4.56 -22.59 26.30
C SER A 143 4.81 -24.08 26.03
N ILE A 144 4.38 -24.94 26.96
CA ILE A 144 4.46 -26.40 26.78
C ILE A 144 3.48 -26.89 25.69
N PHE A 145 2.42 -26.13 25.39
CA PHE A 145 1.30 -26.62 24.57
C PHE A 145 1.13 -25.91 23.24
N SER A 146 1.61 -24.67 23.11
CA SER A 146 1.54 -23.90 21.87
C SER A 146 2.79 -23.04 21.70
N ASN A 147 3.34 -23.07 20.49
CA ASN A 147 4.55 -22.35 20.11
C ASN A 147 4.29 -21.47 18.89
N ALA A 148 5.00 -20.35 18.80
CA ALA A 148 4.92 -19.52 17.61
C ALA A 148 5.80 -20.10 16.49
N PHE A 149 5.27 -20.16 15.28
CA PHE A 149 5.99 -20.63 14.10
C PHE A 149 6.36 -19.46 13.19
N ILE A 150 7.63 -19.36 12.81
CA ILE A 150 8.12 -18.41 11.83
C ILE A 150 8.47 -19.17 10.55
N PRO A 151 7.76 -18.96 9.44
CA PRO A 151 7.96 -19.70 8.20
C PRO A 151 9.29 -19.34 7.51
N ASP A 152 9.84 -20.29 6.77
CA ASP A 152 10.95 -20.05 5.84
C ASP A 152 10.49 -19.40 4.51
N PRO A 153 11.42 -18.95 3.65
CA PRO A 153 11.06 -18.39 2.36
C PRO A 153 10.25 -19.36 1.47
N GLY A 154 10.48 -20.67 1.57
CA GLY A 154 9.77 -21.68 0.80
C GLY A 154 8.29 -21.71 1.15
N ARG A 155 7.97 -21.90 2.44
CA ARG A 155 6.59 -21.87 2.95
C ARG A 155 5.94 -20.51 2.72
N ILE A 156 6.65 -19.40 2.86
CA ILE A 156 6.11 -18.06 2.56
C ILE A 156 5.67 -17.98 1.09
N LEU A 157 6.56 -18.32 0.15
CA LEU A 157 6.33 -18.10 -1.28
C LEU A 157 5.22 -19.00 -1.85
N THR A 158 4.98 -20.16 -1.24
CA THR A 158 3.92 -21.11 -1.65
C THR A 158 2.58 -20.90 -0.94
N SER A 159 2.53 -20.07 0.11
CA SER A 159 1.32 -19.80 0.89
C SER A 159 0.50 -18.65 0.31
N LEU A 160 -0.83 -18.72 0.46
CA LEU A 160 -1.76 -17.68 0.02
C LEU A 160 -2.09 -16.76 1.21
N PHE A 161 -1.81 -15.46 1.05
CA PHE A 161 -1.91 -14.38 2.04
C PHE A 161 -1.20 -14.69 3.37
N PRO A 162 0.09 -15.08 3.35
CA PRO A 162 0.79 -15.55 4.54
C PRO A 162 0.79 -14.53 5.68
N ALA A 163 0.47 -15.00 6.89
CA ALA A 163 0.65 -14.23 8.11
C ALA A 163 2.15 -13.98 8.41
N PRO A 164 2.53 -12.97 9.21
CA PRO A 164 3.93 -12.82 9.61
C PRO A 164 4.44 -13.97 10.49
N ASN A 165 3.56 -14.63 11.24
CA ASN A 165 3.82 -15.80 12.09
C ASN A 165 2.61 -16.75 12.05
N GLY A 166 2.84 -18.02 12.37
CA GLY A 166 1.85 -19.05 12.56
C GLY A 166 1.88 -19.65 13.96
N VAL A 167 1.19 -20.78 14.12
CA VAL A 167 1.09 -21.53 15.38
C VAL A 167 1.58 -22.95 15.14
N SER A 168 2.41 -23.46 16.04
CA SER A 168 2.83 -24.85 16.09
C SER A 168 2.42 -25.43 17.44
N ASP A 169 1.42 -26.30 17.39
CA ASP A 169 1.14 -27.23 18.48
C ASP A 169 1.95 -28.52 18.23
N TRP A 170 1.87 -29.55 19.07
CA TRP A 170 2.63 -30.80 18.94
C TRP A 170 2.46 -31.55 17.57
N SER A 171 1.60 -31.04 16.69
CA SER A 171 1.35 -31.45 15.30
C SER A 171 2.14 -30.61 14.28
N GLU A 172 1.83 -30.76 12.98
CA GLU A 172 2.44 -29.94 11.93
C GLU A 172 2.19 -28.43 12.17
N ALA A 173 3.23 -27.62 11.98
CA ALA A 173 3.15 -26.18 12.11
C ALA A 173 2.15 -25.59 11.10
N GLN A 174 1.17 -24.85 11.62
CA GLN A 174 0.16 -24.20 10.83
C GLN A 174 0.58 -22.78 10.47
N PHE A 175 0.34 -22.43 9.21
CA PHE A 175 0.68 -21.12 8.68
C PHE A 175 -0.52 -20.49 7.96
N PRO A 176 -1.53 -20.05 8.72
CA PRO A 176 -2.78 -19.54 8.16
C PRO A 176 -2.62 -18.15 7.52
N PRO A 177 -3.67 -17.69 6.80
CA PRO A 177 -3.74 -16.32 6.32
C PRO A 177 -3.65 -15.29 7.46
N GLY A 178 -3.06 -14.13 7.18
CA GLY A 178 -2.96 -13.06 8.17
C GLY A 178 -4.33 -12.58 8.66
N ILE A 179 -4.66 -12.81 9.94
CA ILE A 179 -5.99 -12.47 10.48
C ILE A 179 -6.31 -10.98 10.40
N HIS A 180 -5.31 -10.11 10.62
CA HIS A 180 -5.47 -8.66 10.47
C HIS A 180 -5.71 -8.23 9.03
N LEU A 181 -5.30 -9.02 8.03
CA LEU A 181 -5.70 -8.78 6.64
C LEU A 181 -7.20 -9.00 6.46
N VAL A 182 -7.77 -10.04 7.10
CA VAL A 182 -9.20 -10.35 7.04
C VAL A 182 -10.02 -9.24 7.69
N TYR A 183 -9.62 -8.78 8.88
CA TYR A 183 -10.29 -7.64 9.52
C TYR A 183 -10.17 -6.37 8.68
N GLY A 184 -8.96 -6.12 8.16
CA GLY A 184 -8.68 -4.98 7.30
C GLY A 184 -9.51 -4.96 6.01
N VAL A 185 -9.71 -6.10 5.35
CA VAL A 185 -10.48 -6.17 4.10
C VAL A 185 -11.97 -5.93 4.34
N LEU A 186 -12.50 -6.43 5.47
CA LEU A 186 -13.88 -6.18 5.92
C LEU A 186 -14.08 -4.71 6.30
N GLY A 187 -13.18 -4.16 7.11
CA GLY A 187 -13.19 -2.74 7.48
C GLY A 187 -13.09 -1.83 6.26
N GLY A 188 -12.21 -2.16 5.33
CA GLY A 188 -12.07 -1.48 4.04
C GLY A 188 -13.35 -1.54 3.21
N LEU A 189 -13.96 -2.72 3.06
CA LEU A 189 -15.26 -2.86 2.37
C LEU A 189 -16.33 -1.99 3.02
N GLY A 190 -16.44 -2.01 4.34
CA GLY A 190 -17.42 -1.21 5.09
C GLY A 190 -17.26 0.29 4.86
N VAL A 191 -16.04 0.81 4.98
CA VAL A 191 -15.76 2.22 4.64
C VAL A 191 -16.09 2.51 3.17
N GLY A 192 -15.70 1.62 2.26
CA GLY A 192 -16.01 1.75 0.83
C GLY A 192 -17.52 1.83 0.56
N LEU A 193 -18.33 1.05 1.26
CA LEU A 193 -19.79 1.07 1.17
C LEU A 193 -20.38 2.36 1.74
N VAL A 194 -19.88 2.85 2.88
CA VAL A 194 -20.32 4.11 3.50
C VAL A 194 -20.00 5.31 2.59
N VAL A 195 -18.81 5.32 1.99
CA VAL A 195 -18.30 6.43 1.16
C VAL A 195 -18.84 6.36 -0.27
N CYS A 196 -18.67 5.22 -0.93
CA CYS A 196 -19.00 4.95 -2.33
C CYS A 196 -20.33 4.21 -2.51
N GLY A 197 -21.18 4.18 -1.47
CA GLY A 197 -22.56 3.73 -1.58
C GLY A 197 -23.38 4.75 -2.37
N GLY A 198 -23.94 4.30 -3.49
CA GLY A 198 -24.79 5.12 -4.34
C GLY A 198 -26.11 5.50 -3.66
N TRP A 199 -26.66 4.59 -2.86
CA TRP A 199 -27.94 4.73 -2.16
C TRP A 199 -27.72 4.60 -0.65
N TRP A 200 -28.61 5.20 0.16
CA TRP A 200 -28.46 5.22 1.62
C TRP A 200 -28.43 3.80 2.23
N VAL A 201 -29.21 2.85 1.69
CA VAL A 201 -29.23 1.45 2.13
C VAL A 201 -27.83 0.85 2.07
N TRP A 202 -27.12 1.01 0.95
CA TRP A 202 -25.75 0.49 0.79
C TRP A 202 -24.79 1.09 1.82
N ARG A 203 -25.01 2.34 2.22
CA ARG A 203 -24.17 3.01 3.22
C ARG A 203 -24.42 2.46 4.62
N VAL A 204 -25.68 2.18 4.94
CA VAL A 204 -26.06 1.50 6.20
C VAL A 204 -25.56 0.07 6.21
N CYS A 205 -25.68 -0.66 5.09
CA CYS A 205 -25.10 -1.99 4.93
C CYS A 205 -23.57 -2.00 5.11
N GLY A 206 -22.89 -0.88 4.90
CA GLY A 206 -21.46 -0.74 5.19
C GLY A 206 -21.10 -0.90 6.68
N LEU A 207 -22.06 -0.76 7.59
CA LEU A 207 -21.88 -1.05 9.02
C LEU A 207 -21.74 -2.55 9.29
N VAL A 208 -22.35 -3.41 8.47
CA VAL A 208 -22.31 -4.87 8.66
C VAL A 208 -20.88 -5.42 8.61
N PRO A 209 -20.06 -5.18 7.56
CA PRO A 209 -18.69 -5.68 7.55
C PRO A 209 -17.79 -4.99 8.59
N LEU A 210 -18.09 -3.75 9.01
CA LEU A 210 -17.37 -3.10 10.12
C LEU A 210 -17.62 -3.82 11.44
N VAL A 211 -18.90 -4.10 11.75
CA VAL A 211 -19.28 -4.86 12.95
C VAL A 211 -18.74 -6.29 12.87
N ALA A 212 -18.74 -6.91 11.69
CA ALA A 212 -18.17 -8.25 11.51
C ALA A 212 -16.65 -8.27 11.77
N ALA A 213 -15.89 -7.28 11.28
CA ALA A 213 -14.46 -7.17 11.57
C ALA A 213 -14.19 -7.03 13.08
N TRP A 214 -14.95 -6.15 13.74
CA TRP A 214 -14.85 -5.98 15.19
C TRP A 214 -15.24 -7.25 15.95
N ALA A 215 -16.37 -7.88 15.63
CA ALA A 215 -16.85 -9.09 16.30
C ALA A 215 -15.86 -10.25 16.13
N ALA A 216 -15.32 -10.45 14.92
CA ALA A 216 -14.32 -11.49 14.66
C ALA A 216 -13.04 -11.26 15.46
N HIS A 217 -12.55 -10.01 15.50
CA HIS A 217 -11.39 -9.65 16.31
C HIS A 217 -11.65 -9.83 17.80
N TRP A 218 -12.83 -9.43 18.27
CA TRP A 218 -13.21 -9.61 19.66
C TRP A 218 -13.29 -11.09 20.06
N VAL A 219 -13.87 -11.95 19.22
CA VAL A 219 -13.91 -13.40 19.44
C VAL A 219 -12.51 -14.00 19.50
N ASN A 220 -11.61 -13.60 18.59
CA ASN A 220 -10.21 -14.04 18.60
C ASN A 220 -9.50 -13.68 19.91
N ASN A 221 -9.67 -12.42 20.36
CA ASN A 221 -9.06 -11.95 21.60
C ASN A 221 -9.66 -12.62 22.84
N LEU A 222 -10.97 -12.88 22.83
CA LEU A 222 -11.64 -13.59 23.91
C LEU A 222 -11.18 -15.05 24.00
N ALA A 223 -11.02 -15.74 22.86
CA ALA A 223 -10.52 -17.11 22.80
C ALA A 223 -9.07 -17.22 23.31
N ALA A 224 -8.24 -16.22 23.05
CA ALA A 224 -6.86 -16.17 23.53
C ALA A 224 -6.77 -15.84 25.03
N ALA A 225 -7.59 -14.91 25.53
CA ALA A 225 -7.46 -14.37 26.88
C ALA A 225 -8.25 -15.14 27.95
N ASN A 226 -9.35 -15.80 27.58
CA ASN A 226 -10.25 -16.43 28.54
C ASN A 226 -10.35 -17.95 28.30
N LYS A 227 -9.68 -18.73 29.17
CA LYS A 227 -9.69 -20.19 29.11
C LYS A 227 -11.10 -20.78 29.24
N ASP A 228 -12.01 -20.09 29.94
CA ASP A 228 -13.38 -20.53 30.20
C ASP A 228 -14.34 -20.18 29.05
N ALA A 229 -13.90 -19.38 28.06
CA ALA A 229 -14.68 -19.03 26.88
C ALA A 229 -14.59 -20.14 25.80
N GLU A 230 -14.94 -21.37 26.16
CA GLU A 230 -14.87 -22.53 25.25
C GLU A 230 -15.72 -22.36 23.98
N TRP A 231 -16.77 -21.53 24.02
CA TRP A 231 -17.57 -21.23 22.83
C TRP A 231 -16.82 -20.37 21.80
N ALA A 232 -15.83 -19.58 22.23
CA ALA A 232 -15.12 -18.63 21.36
C ALA A 232 -13.98 -19.30 20.57
N LYS A 233 -13.37 -20.36 21.13
CA LYS A 233 -12.22 -21.04 20.51
C LYS A 233 -12.54 -21.66 19.14
N PRO A 234 -13.65 -22.42 18.96
CA PRO A 234 -13.99 -22.98 17.65
C PRO A 234 -14.21 -21.89 16.59
N TRP A 235 -14.87 -20.79 16.97
CA TRP A 235 -15.08 -19.67 16.06
C TRP A 235 -13.77 -18.96 15.69
N ALA A 236 -12.86 -18.78 16.65
CA ALA A 236 -11.55 -18.19 16.39
C ALA A 236 -10.72 -19.09 15.46
N GLU A 237 -10.73 -20.40 15.69
CA GLU A 237 -10.07 -21.40 14.84
C GLU A 237 -10.67 -21.41 13.42
N ASP A 238 -12.00 -21.45 13.29
CA ASP A 238 -12.69 -21.43 11.98
C ASP A 238 -12.35 -20.15 11.21
N ILE A 239 -12.41 -18.98 11.86
CA ILE A 239 -12.08 -17.70 11.22
C ILE A 239 -10.60 -17.65 10.81
N HIS A 240 -9.70 -18.18 11.64
CA HIS A 240 -8.27 -18.08 11.42
C HIS A 240 -7.75 -19.09 10.39
N GLN A 241 -8.23 -20.34 10.46
CA GLN A 241 -7.69 -21.47 9.69
C GLN A 241 -8.53 -21.80 8.46
N GLU A 242 -9.86 -21.81 8.59
CA GLU A 242 -10.73 -22.32 7.51
C GLU A 242 -11.32 -21.20 6.66
N TRP A 243 -11.94 -20.19 7.27
CA TRP A 243 -12.81 -19.24 6.60
C TRP A 243 -12.10 -17.94 6.22
N GLY A 244 -11.04 -17.54 6.94
CA GLY A 244 -10.40 -16.24 6.78
C GLY A 244 -9.99 -15.95 5.33
N ILE A 245 -9.44 -16.94 4.64
CA ILE A 245 -9.06 -16.81 3.23
C ILE A 245 -10.25 -16.61 2.30
N TRP A 246 -11.34 -17.35 2.54
CA TRP A 246 -12.55 -17.30 1.74
C TRP A 246 -13.32 -16.00 2.00
N ILE A 247 -13.29 -15.48 3.23
CA ILE A 247 -13.80 -14.16 3.57
C ILE A 247 -13.03 -13.11 2.78
N ALA A 248 -11.70 -13.14 2.81
CA ALA A 248 -10.88 -12.16 2.11
C ALA A 248 -11.07 -12.20 0.59
N LEU A 249 -11.02 -13.39 -0.01
CA LEU A 249 -11.27 -13.57 -1.44
C LEU A 249 -12.71 -13.20 -1.82
N GLY A 250 -13.70 -13.61 -1.03
CA GLY A 250 -15.11 -13.30 -1.25
C GLY A 250 -15.39 -11.81 -1.23
N VAL A 251 -14.79 -11.07 -0.28
CA VAL A 251 -14.86 -9.61 -0.23
C VAL A 251 -14.21 -8.98 -1.46
N LEU A 252 -13.00 -9.41 -1.84
CA LEU A 252 -12.29 -8.85 -3.00
C LEU A 252 -13.05 -9.12 -4.30
N VAL A 253 -13.59 -10.33 -4.48
CA VAL A 253 -14.39 -10.72 -5.66
C VAL A 253 -15.71 -9.94 -5.69
N GLY A 254 -16.44 -9.89 -4.57
CA GLY A 254 -17.70 -9.15 -4.47
C GLY A 254 -17.52 -7.66 -4.78
N ALA A 255 -16.49 -7.04 -4.21
CA ALA A 255 -16.10 -5.67 -4.50
C ALA A 255 -15.73 -5.47 -5.98
N ALA A 256 -14.94 -6.39 -6.55
CA ALA A 256 -14.55 -6.36 -7.96
C ALA A 256 -15.76 -6.46 -8.91
N VAL A 257 -16.74 -7.32 -8.62
CA VAL A 257 -17.97 -7.47 -9.43
C VAL A 257 -18.75 -6.15 -9.46
N VAL A 258 -18.94 -5.51 -8.31
CA VAL A 258 -19.61 -4.21 -8.21
C VAL A 258 -18.87 -3.14 -9.02
N ASP A 259 -17.55 -3.09 -8.90
CA ASP A 259 -16.70 -2.11 -9.59
C ASP A 259 -16.64 -2.35 -11.11
N VAL A 260 -16.65 -3.61 -11.58
CA VAL A 260 -16.80 -3.94 -13.00
C VAL A 260 -18.13 -3.43 -13.54
N GLY A 261 -19.23 -3.67 -12.83
CA GLY A 261 -20.55 -3.18 -13.23
C GLY A 261 -20.61 -1.66 -13.35
N ARG A 262 -20.04 -0.95 -12.37
CA ARG A 262 -19.93 0.52 -12.38
C ARG A 262 -19.08 1.04 -13.54
N ARG A 263 -17.92 0.43 -13.79
CA ARG A 263 -17.07 0.80 -14.93
C ARG A 263 -17.75 0.56 -16.27
N ARG A 264 -18.50 -0.54 -16.43
CA ARG A 264 -19.25 -0.81 -17.67
C ARG A 264 -20.26 0.30 -17.95
N ARG A 265 -20.98 0.78 -16.93
CA ARG A 265 -21.87 1.93 -17.05
C ARG A 265 -21.12 3.21 -17.42
N GLY A 266 -20.04 3.53 -16.71
CA GLY A 266 -19.23 4.71 -17.02
C GLY A 266 -18.59 4.68 -18.41
N ARG A 267 -18.17 3.50 -18.88
CA ARG A 267 -17.70 3.27 -20.24
C ARG A 267 -18.78 3.59 -21.28
N ALA A 268 -20.02 3.16 -21.05
CA ALA A 268 -21.13 3.45 -21.95
C ALA A 268 -21.46 4.95 -22.03
N LEU A 269 -21.25 5.69 -20.94
CA LEU A 269 -21.49 7.14 -20.86
C LEU A 269 -20.37 8.00 -21.48
N LEU A 270 -19.18 7.44 -21.72
CA LEU A 270 -17.98 8.17 -22.15
C LEU A 270 -17.29 7.51 -23.37
N PRO A 271 -17.97 7.40 -24.52
CA PRO A 271 -17.43 6.73 -25.71
C PRO A 271 -16.15 7.36 -26.25
N GLU A 272 -15.92 8.65 -26.02
CA GLU A 272 -14.71 9.38 -26.44
C GLU A 272 -13.42 8.94 -25.72
N THR A 273 -13.55 8.17 -24.65
CA THR A 273 -12.42 7.63 -23.87
C THR A 273 -11.99 6.23 -24.33
N LEU A 274 -12.62 5.72 -25.40
CA LEU A 274 -12.37 4.41 -25.98
C LEU A 274 -11.43 4.53 -27.17
N LEU A 275 -10.46 3.62 -27.25
CA LEU A 275 -9.58 3.49 -28.41
C LEU A 275 -10.41 3.08 -29.64
N ALA A 276 -9.98 3.45 -30.84
CA ALA A 276 -10.67 3.13 -32.09
C ALA A 276 -10.99 1.64 -32.23
N GLY A 277 -10.03 0.77 -31.87
CA GLY A 277 -10.23 -0.69 -31.86
C GLY A 277 -11.24 -1.19 -30.81
N GLU A 278 -11.49 -0.42 -29.75
CA GLU A 278 -12.52 -0.72 -28.74
C GLU A 278 -13.91 -0.21 -29.15
N ARG A 279 -13.97 0.75 -30.09
CA ARG A 279 -15.20 1.30 -30.69
C ARG A 279 -15.71 0.46 -31.86
N ALA A 280 -14.79 -0.11 -32.64
CA ALA A 280 -15.09 -0.85 -33.86
C ALA A 280 -15.86 -2.17 -33.65
N VAL A 281 -15.90 -2.70 -32.42
CA VAL A 281 -16.65 -3.92 -32.10
C VAL A 281 -17.67 -3.65 -30.97
N PRO A 282 -18.92 -3.32 -31.31
CA PRO A 282 -20.00 -3.21 -30.32
C PRO A 282 -20.23 -4.58 -29.67
N GLY A 283 -20.11 -4.66 -28.34
CA GLY A 283 -20.42 -5.89 -27.60
C GLY A 283 -19.30 -6.94 -27.50
N ALA A 284 -18.16 -6.80 -28.18
CA ALA A 284 -17.02 -7.68 -27.91
C ALA A 284 -16.36 -7.33 -26.57
N GLY A 285 -16.86 -7.97 -25.52
CA GLY A 285 -15.96 -8.48 -24.52
C GLY A 285 -14.93 -9.39 -25.21
N SER A 286 -13.65 -9.06 -25.02
CA SER A 286 -12.52 -9.99 -24.97
C SER A 286 -12.14 -10.87 -26.18
N SER A 287 -12.80 -10.87 -27.34
CA SER A 287 -12.42 -11.79 -28.44
C SER A 287 -11.43 -11.22 -29.47
N GLY A 288 -11.31 -9.89 -29.59
CA GLY A 288 -10.17 -9.23 -30.26
C GLY A 288 -9.16 -8.79 -29.21
N GLY A 289 -7.87 -9.08 -29.41
CA GLY A 289 -6.81 -8.67 -28.49
C GLY A 289 -6.97 -7.21 -28.06
N SER A 290 -6.97 -6.95 -26.74
CA SER A 290 -7.19 -5.61 -26.18
C SER A 290 -6.29 -4.60 -26.89
N PRO A 291 -6.82 -3.57 -27.58
CA PRO A 291 -6.01 -2.58 -28.30
C PRO A 291 -4.96 -1.91 -27.40
N LEU A 292 -5.27 -1.79 -26.11
CA LEU A 292 -4.36 -1.28 -25.10
C LEU A 292 -3.23 -2.27 -24.74
N LEU A 293 -3.52 -3.58 -24.73
CA LEU A 293 -2.49 -4.60 -24.57
C LEU A 293 -1.56 -4.66 -25.78
N SER A 294 -2.13 -4.59 -26.99
CA SER A 294 -1.34 -4.51 -28.23
C SER A 294 -0.40 -3.30 -28.19
N TYR A 295 -0.90 -2.14 -27.75
CA TYR A 295 -0.08 -0.95 -27.54
C TYR A 295 1.04 -1.20 -26.50
N ALA A 296 0.69 -1.80 -25.35
CA ALA A 296 1.63 -2.07 -24.26
C ALA A 296 2.82 -2.96 -24.67
N LEU A 297 2.64 -3.79 -25.71
CA LEU A 297 3.64 -4.72 -26.21
C LEU A 297 4.48 -4.18 -27.38
N ILE A 298 4.21 -2.96 -27.88
CA ILE A 298 4.94 -2.39 -29.02
C ILE A 298 6.43 -2.18 -28.70
N LYS A 299 6.73 -1.59 -27.55
CA LYS A 299 8.11 -1.35 -27.09
C LYS A 299 8.20 -1.34 -25.57
N PRO A 300 8.17 -2.50 -24.91
CA PRO A 300 8.39 -2.59 -23.47
C PRO A 300 9.80 -2.07 -23.10
N PRO A 301 9.97 -1.51 -21.88
CA PRO A 301 8.95 -1.32 -20.83
C PRO A 301 8.14 -0.01 -20.98
N TYR A 302 8.49 0.86 -21.93
CA TYR A 302 7.93 2.23 -22.03
C TYR A 302 6.43 2.25 -22.35
N THR A 303 6.06 1.56 -23.42
CA THR A 303 4.66 1.48 -23.86
C THR A 303 3.79 0.73 -22.84
N TRP A 304 4.36 -0.24 -22.12
CA TRP A 304 3.74 -0.90 -20.97
C TRP A 304 3.41 0.09 -19.84
N PHE A 305 4.35 0.96 -19.45
CA PHE A 305 4.10 1.97 -18.41
C PHE A 305 3.08 3.04 -18.84
N ILE A 306 3.10 3.45 -20.11
CA ILE A 306 2.09 4.38 -20.65
C ILE A 306 0.71 3.71 -20.60
N ALA A 307 0.61 2.47 -21.09
CA ALA A 307 -0.63 1.72 -21.14
C ALA A 307 -1.23 1.47 -19.75
N SER A 308 -0.40 1.04 -18.78
CA SER A 308 -0.85 0.74 -17.42
C SER A 308 -1.32 2.01 -16.70
N GLY A 309 -0.61 3.12 -16.85
CA GLY A 309 -1.00 4.41 -16.27
C GLY A 309 -2.27 4.98 -16.89
N TYR A 310 -2.40 4.90 -18.21
CA TYR A 310 -3.64 5.23 -18.90
C TYR A 310 -4.80 4.35 -18.45
N ALA A 311 -4.59 3.02 -18.35
CA ALA A 311 -5.62 2.08 -17.91
C ALA A 311 -6.19 2.46 -16.53
N ARG A 312 -5.32 2.79 -15.56
CA ARG A 312 -5.74 3.21 -14.22
C ARG A 312 -6.49 4.54 -14.23
N MET A 313 -5.97 5.55 -14.94
CA MET A 313 -6.61 6.86 -15.04
C MET A 313 -8.00 6.76 -15.70
N ARG A 314 -8.11 5.96 -16.75
CA ARG A 314 -9.37 5.67 -17.43
C ARG A 314 -10.33 4.91 -16.52
N ARG A 315 -9.86 3.90 -15.76
CA ARG A 315 -10.68 3.19 -14.77
C ARG A 315 -11.23 4.15 -13.71
N ALA A 316 -10.41 5.06 -13.19
CA ALA A 316 -10.83 6.07 -12.22
C ALA A 316 -11.99 6.94 -12.76
N LEU A 317 -11.87 7.36 -14.04
CA LEU A 317 -12.91 8.13 -14.71
C LEU A 317 -14.19 7.31 -14.93
N HIS A 318 -14.08 6.07 -15.43
CA HIS A 318 -15.25 5.20 -15.65
C HIS A 318 -15.95 4.83 -14.34
N MET A 319 -15.21 4.60 -13.26
CA MET A 319 -15.77 4.41 -11.92
C MET A 319 -16.59 5.63 -11.50
N ALA A 320 -16.03 6.82 -11.64
CA ALA A 320 -16.69 8.06 -11.26
C ALA A 320 -17.94 8.33 -12.13
N ALA A 321 -17.81 8.24 -13.45
CA ALA A 321 -18.90 8.52 -14.38
C ALA A 321 -20.07 7.52 -14.24
N GLY A 322 -19.79 6.27 -13.89
CA GLY A 322 -20.82 5.26 -13.66
C GLY A 322 -21.52 5.36 -12.30
N HIS A 323 -21.17 6.33 -11.46
CA HIS A 323 -21.67 6.46 -10.10
C HIS A 323 -22.66 7.62 -9.92
N PRO A 324 -23.84 7.41 -9.33
CA PRO A 324 -24.93 8.41 -9.30
C PRO A 324 -24.63 9.66 -8.46
N ARG A 325 -23.72 9.57 -7.49
CA ARG A 325 -23.36 10.71 -6.60
C ARG A 325 -22.16 11.53 -7.10
N THR A 326 -21.62 11.18 -8.27
CA THR A 326 -20.49 11.92 -8.83
C THR A 326 -20.94 13.27 -9.35
N ASP A 327 -20.22 14.31 -8.99
CA ASP A 327 -20.40 15.66 -9.52
C ASP A 327 -19.66 15.77 -10.86
N PRO A 328 -20.36 15.96 -11.99
CA PRO A 328 -19.73 16.05 -13.31
C PRO A 328 -18.65 17.14 -13.41
N ALA A 329 -18.83 18.26 -12.71
CA ALA A 329 -17.85 19.36 -12.72
C ALA A 329 -16.53 18.97 -12.05
N ARG A 330 -16.57 18.05 -11.07
CA ARG A 330 -15.38 17.56 -10.35
C ARG A 330 -14.54 16.58 -11.18
N ILE A 331 -15.11 16.00 -12.23
CA ILE A 331 -14.43 15.04 -13.10
C ILE A 331 -14.20 15.55 -14.53
N ALA A 332 -14.70 16.74 -14.89
CA ALA A 332 -14.52 17.34 -16.22
C ALA A 332 -13.05 17.40 -16.65
N ARG A 333 -12.17 17.92 -15.78
CA ARG A 333 -10.72 17.98 -16.06
C ARG A 333 -10.08 16.60 -16.20
N LEU A 334 -10.57 15.58 -15.48
CA LEU A 334 -10.09 14.20 -15.63
C LEU A 334 -10.56 13.60 -16.96
N ARG A 335 -11.80 13.89 -17.37
CA ARG A 335 -12.36 13.50 -18.67
C ARG A 335 -11.53 14.04 -19.82
N GLU A 336 -11.22 15.34 -19.81
CA GLU A 336 -10.37 16.00 -20.80
C GLU A 336 -8.99 15.34 -20.90
N GLN A 337 -8.34 15.10 -19.75
CA GLN A 337 -7.03 14.45 -19.70
C GLN A 337 -7.05 13.01 -20.21
N VAL A 338 -8.10 12.24 -19.91
CA VAL A 338 -8.24 10.89 -20.45
C VAL A 338 -8.42 10.94 -21.96
N ALA A 339 -9.32 11.79 -22.47
CA ALA A 339 -9.56 11.93 -23.92
C ALA A 339 -8.30 12.41 -24.68
N GLU A 340 -7.52 13.32 -24.11
CA GLU A 340 -6.22 13.72 -24.66
C GLU A 340 -5.25 12.53 -24.72
N ARG A 341 -5.10 11.77 -23.63
CA ARG A 341 -4.24 10.58 -23.63
C ARG A 341 -4.73 9.48 -24.56
N THR A 342 -6.04 9.31 -24.72
CA THR A 342 -6.62 8.39 -25.71
C THR A 342 -6.11 8.75 -27.10
N ARG A 343 -6.21 10.02 -27.50
CA ARG A 343 -5.71 10.50 -28.80
C ARG A 343 -4.21 10.27 -28.95
N THR A 344 -3.39 10.58 -27.94
CA THR A 344 -1.94 10.36 -28.02
C THR A 344 -1.57 8.87 -28.14
N ILE A 345 -2.31 7.97 -27.48
CA ILE A 345 -2.11 6.52 -27.62
C ILE A 345 -2.45 6.07 -29.04
N GLU A 346 -3.56 6.54 -29.60
CA GLU A 346 -3.94 6.25 -30.99
C GLU A 346 -2.91 6.79 -32.00
N GLU A 347 -2.39 7.99 -31.78
CA GLU A 347 -1.33 8.55 -32.61
C GLU A 347 -0.02 7.74 -32.49
N THR A 348 0.25 7.13 -31.35
CA THR A 348 1.52 6.39 -31.13
C THR A 348 1.37 4.88 -31.25
N SER A 349 0.23 4.37 -31.73
CA SER A 349 -0.04 2.92 -31.78
C SER A 349 0.59 2.20 -32.96
N ASP A 350 1.20 2.91 -33.91
CA ASP A 350 1.92 2.30 -35.04
C ASP A 350 3.33 1.84 -34.59
N PRO A 351 3.66 0.52 -34.66
CA PRO A 351 4.98 0.01 -34.34
C PRO A 351 6.12 0.66 -35.15
N ALA A 352 5.84 1.15 -36.36
CA ALA A 352 6.84 1.85 -37.18
C ALA A 352 7.38 3.11 -36.52
N ARG A 353 6.55 3.82 -35.74
CA ARG A 353 6.94 5.03 -35.01
C ARG A 353 7.94 4.73 -33.89
N TRP A 354 8.02 3.49 -33.45
CA TRP A 354 8.91 3.05 -32.38
C TRP A 354 10.21 2.42 -32.88
N ARG A 355 10.32 2.15 -34.20
CA ARG A 355 11.53 1.60 -34.84
C ARG A 355 12.65 2.65 -34.84
N GLY A 356 13.89 2.21 -34.61
CA GLY A 356 15.07 3.09 -34.60
C GLY A 356 15.26 3.94 -33.34
N LEU A 357 14.27 4.03 -32.45
CA LEU A 357 14.45 4.68 -31.14
C LEU A 357 15.30 3.79 -30.22
N SER A 358 16.50 4.24 -29.88
CA SER A 358 17.31 3.54 -28.87
C SER A 358 16.74 3.78 -27.48
N GLN A 359 16.73 2.74 -26.64
CA GLN A 359 16.25 2.85 -25.26
C GLN A 359 17.09 3.87 -24.48
N LEU A 360 18.39 3.89 -24.72
CA LEU A 360 19.32 4.87 -24.14
C LEU A 360 19.00 6.31 -24.54
N ALA A 361 18.61 6.57 -25.80
CA ALA A 361 18.19 7.91 -26.23
C ALA A 361 16.91 8.34 -25.53
N LEU A 362 15.91 7.45 -25.44
CA LEU A 362 14.67 7.73 -24.72
C LEU A 362 14.92 8.01 -23.22
N ILE A 363 15.82 7.27 -22.59
CA ILE A 363 16.24 7.52 -21.21
C ILE A 363 16.94 8.87 -21.10
N ARG A 364 17.91 9.17 -21.98
CA ARG A 364 18.64 10.44 -21.97
C ARG A 364 17.72 11.63 -22.18
N GLU A 365 16.78 11.53 -23.13
CA GLU A 365 15.80 12.57 -23.40
C GLU A 365 14.81 12.73 -22.25
N ALA A 366 14.30 11.64 -21.67
CA ALA A 366 13.44 11.71 -20.49
C ALA A 366 14.18 12.32 -19.28
N LEU A 367 15.46 12.01 -19.10
CA LEU A 367 16.31 12.60 -18.07
C LEU A 367 16.61 14.08 -18.33
N ALA A 368 16.83 14.46 -19.59
CA ALA A 368 17.09 15.85 -19.99
C ALA A 368 15.83 16.72 -19.95
N ALA A 369 14.66 16.14 -20.26
CA ALA A 369 13.35 16.77 -20.21
C ALA A 369 12.82 16.94 -18.77
N ARG A 370 13.41 16.21 -17.81
CA ARG A 370 13.11 16.37 -16.39
C ARG A 370 13.56 17.78 -15.98
N ALA A 371 12.67 18.54 -15.34
CA ALA A 371 13.16 19.55 -14.41
C ALA A 371 14.09 18.80 -13.44
N ARG A 372 15.39 19.11 -13.46
CA ARG A 372 16.39 18.41 -12.63
C ARG A 372 15.78 18.19 -11.25
N LEU A 373 15.78 16.96 -10.73
CA LEU A 373 15.43 16.74 -9.31
C LEU A 373 16.16 17.85 -8.57
N PRO A 374 15.45 18.70 -7.83
CA PRO A 374 16.11 19.68 -7.01
C PRO A 374 17.20 18.95 -6.22
N TRP A 375 18.39 19.53 -6.17
CA TRP A 375 19.56 18.88 -5.57
C TRP A 375 19.26 18.37 -4.16
N HIS A 376 18.38 19.05 -3.42
CA HIS A 376 17.90 18.66 -2.11
C HIS A 376 17.18 17.30 -2.11
N GLU A 377 16.41 16.94 -3.14
CA GLU A 377 15.73 15.64 -3.23
C GLU A 377 16.72 14.48 -3.44
N LYS A 378 17.82 14.72 -4.17
CA LYS A 378 18.89 13.73 -4.35
C LYS A 378 19.68 13.50 -3.06
N VAL A 379 20.06 14.59 -2.40
CA VAL A 379 20.72 14.55 -1.09
C VAL A 379 19.85 13.83 -0.08
N PHE A 380 18.54 14.11 -0.08
CA PHE A 380 17.59 13.48 0.80
C PHE A 380 17.46 11.97 0.58
N LEU A 381 17.40 11.52 -0.68
CA LEU A 381 17.40 10.09 -1.00
C LEU A 381 18.70 9.41 -0.54
N GLY A 382 19.85 10.01 -0.83
CA GLY A 382 21.15 9.49 -0.39
C GLY A 382 21.25 9.42 1.13
N ALA A 383 20.87 10.48 1.83
CA ALA A 383 20.84 10.54 3.29
C ALA A 383 19.91 9.47 3.88
N SER A 384 18.73 9.27 3.29
CA SER A 384 17.78 8.25 3.73
C SER A 384 18.36 6.85 3.59
N LEU A 385 19.01 6.55 2.46
CA LEU A 385 19.66 5.25 2.25
C LEU A 385 20.77 5.00 3.27
N VAL A 386 21.61 6.01 3.55
CA VAL A 386 22.69 5.92 4.53
C VAL A 386 22.15 5.68 5.94
N VAL A 387 21.11 6.42 6.34
CA VAL A 387 20.47 6.30 7.67
C VAL A 387 19.88 4.91 7.89
N VAL A 388 19.47 4.22 6.83
CA VAL A 388 18.85 2.88 6.93
C VAL A 388 19.89 1.77 7.08
N LEU A 389 21.14 1.96 6.63
CA LEU A 389 22.16 0.90 6.62
C LEU A 389 22.41 0.25 7.98
N PRO A 390 22.53 0.99 9.11
CA PRO A 390 22.73 0.37 10.42
C PRO A 390 21.56 -0.54 10.82
N SER A 391 20.33 -0.13 10.47
CA SER A 391 19.09 -0.90 10.71
C SER A 391 19.07 -2.18 9.91
N LEU A 392 19.46 -2.13 8.64
CA LEU A 392 19.55 -3.33 7.79
C LEU A 392 20.68 -4.25 8.26
N ALA A 393 21.82 -3.72 8.67
CA ALA A 393 22.91 -4.53 9.21
C ALA A 393 22.46 -5.29 10.46
N TYR A 394 21.77 -4.62 11.39
CA TYR A 394 21.23 -5.24 12.59
C TYR A 394 20.15 -6.30 12.28
N LEU A 395 19.15 -5.94 11.46
CA LEU A 395 17.94 -6.77 11.23
C LEU A 395 18.13 -7.87 10.19
N LEU A 396 18.91 -7.64 9.13
CA LEU A 396 19.09 -8.61 8.04
C LEU A 396 20.34 -9.44 8.22
N VAL A 397 21.45 -8.81 8.59
CA VAL A 397 22.73 -9.53 8.71
C VAL A 397 22.83 -10.14 10.09
N GLY A 398 22.49 -9.40 11.14
CA GLY A 398 22.66 -9.85 12.53
C GLY A 398 21.76 -11.01 12.98
N ASP A 399 20.67 -11.30 12.26
CA ASP A 399 19.67 -12.32 12.62
C ASP A 399 20.14 -13.77 12.36
N PHE A 400 21.23 -13.96 11.62
CA PHE A 400 21.81 -15.30 11.41
C PHE A 400 22.75 -15.69 12.55
N LYS A 401 22.71 -16.97 12.94
CA LYS A 401 23.55 -17.53 14.02
C LYS A 401 25.05 -17.22 13.84
N GLY A 402 25.54 -17.22 12.59
CA GLY A 402 26.94 -16.92 12.26
C GLY A 402 27.34 -15.43 12.35
N THR A 403 26.38 -14.53 12.46
CA THR A 403 26.56 -13.06 12.41
C THR A 403 25.93 -12.34 13.60
N GLN A 404 25.53 -13.09 14.65
CA GLN A 404 25.00 -12.55 15.92
C GLN A 404 25.95 -11.53 16.59
N GLY A 405 27.25 -11.56 16.28
CA GLY A 405 28.21 -10.55 16.72
C GLY A 405 27.81 -9.13 16.30
N ILE A 406 27.08 -8.96 15.19
CA ILE A 406 26.58 -7.67 14.72
C ILE A 406 25.45 -7.16 15.63
N GLN A 407 24.49 -8.01 16.01
CA GLN A 407 23.44 -7.64 16.98
C GLN A 407 24.04 -7.28 18.33
N LYS A 408 25.03 -8.07 18.80
CA LYS A 408 25.74 -7.79 20.06
C LYS A 408 26.46 -6.45 20.03
N TRP A 409 27.19 -6.15 18.96
CA TRP A 409 27.89 -4.86 18.83
C TRP A 409 26.95 -3.66 18.87
N PHE A 410 25.78 -3.80 18.25
CA PHE A 410 24.77 -2.76 18.26
C PHE A 410 23.97 -2.69 19.57
N ALA A 411 24.02 -3.73 20.41
CA ALA A 411 23.31 -3.80 21.67
C ALA A 411 23.88 -2.84 22.74
N ASP A 412 25.15 -2.47 22.64
CA ASP A 412 25.83 -1.64 23.65
C ASP A 412 26.83 -0.64 23.06
N GLY A 413 27.41 0.16 23.96
CA GLY A 413 28.58 1.00 23.69
C GLY A 413 28.46 1.88 22.44
N ALA A 414 29.45 1.78 21.55
CA ALA A 414 29.53 2.61 20.35
C ALA A 414 28.51 2.21 19.27
N GLY A 415 28.16 0.93 19.15
CA GLY A 415 27.21 0.47 18.15
C GLY A 415 25.81 1.00 18.44
N LEU A 416 25.37 0.93 19.70
CA LEU A 416 24.12 1.53 20.13
C LEU A 416 24.06 3.04 19.80
N GLN A 417 25.14 3.78 20.04
CA GLN A 417 25.19 5.21 19.71
C GLN A 417 25.02 5.47 18.21
N VAL A 418 25.60 4.63 17.34
CA VAL A 418 25.40 4.73 15.88
C VAL A 418 23.92 4.55 15.52
N LEU A 419 23.22 3.61 16.16
CA LEU A 419 21.78 3.40 15.92
C LEU A 419 20.94 4.57 16.38
N ILE A 420 21.24 5.12 17.56
CA ILE A 420 20.53 6.27 18.11
C ILE A 420 20.69 7.49 17.18
N TRP A 421 21.92 7.78 16.74
CA TRP A 421 22.16 8.91 15.82
C TRP A 421 21.53 8.69 14.44
N ALA A 422 21.53 7.45 13.93
CA ALA A 422 20.80 7.10 12.72
C ALA A 422 19.29 7.33 12.89
N ALA A 423 18.71 6.90 14.01
CA ALA A 423 17.30 7.13 14.32
C ALA A 423 16.95 8.62 14.42
N VAL A 424 17.79 9.43 15.10
CA VAL A 424 17.62 10.89 15.17
C VAL A 424 17.67 11.52 13.78
N ALA A 425 18.65 11.15 12.95
CA ALA A 425 18.74 11.62 11.57
C ALA A 425 17.49 11.21 10.77
N GLY A 426 17.01 9.98 10.93
CA GLY A 426 15.77 9.49 10.33
C GLY A 426 14.55 10.34 10.71
N LEU A 427 14.42 10.70 11.99
CA LEU A 427 13.32 11.57 12.46
C LEU A 427 13.39 12.97 11.85
N VAL A 428 14.58 13.56 11.72
CA VAL A 428 14.75 14.85 11.01
C VAL A 428 14.28 14.74 9.56
N LEU A 429 14.61 13.64 8.87
CA LEU A 429 14.13 13.41 7.51
C LEU A 429 12.60 13.26 7.47
N VAL A 430 12.00 12.59 8.46
CA VAL A 430 10.55 12.45 8.57
C VAL A 430 9.86 13.80 8.82
N VAL A 431 10.41 14.66 9.68
CA VAL A 431 9.91 16.03 9.89
C VAL A 431 9.93 16.81 8.58
N TRP A 432 11.07 16.81 7.88
CA TRP A 432 11.18 17.46 6.56
C TRP A 432 10.10 16.94 5.60
N ARG A 433 9.93 15.62 5.53
CA ARG A 433 8.96 14.98 4.64
C ARG A 433 7.52 15.36 5.00
N LEU A 434 7.19 15.42 6.29
CA LEU A 434 5.90 15.86 6.79
C LEU A 434 5.62 17.30 6.33
N LEU A 435 6.57 18.22 6.54
CA LEU A 435 6.43 19.62 6.14
C LEU A 435 6.22 19.77 4.63
N VAL A 436 7.04 19.11 3.80
CA VAL A 436 6.88 19.14 2.34
C VAL A 436 5.52 18.59 1.91
N THR A 437 5.06 17.52 2.56
CA THR A 437 3.76 16.91 2.24
C THR A 437 2.60 17.82 2.64
N LEU A 438 2.69 18.50 3.79
CA LEU A 438 1.70 19.47 4.25
C LEU A 438 1.60 20.68 3.31
N VAL A 439 2.73 21.24 2.89
CA VAL A 439 2.78 22.35 1.92
C VAL A 439 2.21 21.91 0.56
N GLY A 440 2.55 20.70 0.10
CA GLY A 440 2.08 20.15 -1.16
C GLY A 440 0.62 19.69 -1.18
N LEU A 441 -0.02 19.49 -0.02
CA LEU A 441 -1.37 18.92 0.08
C LEU A 441 -2.42 19.76 -0.66
N ARG A 442 -2.35 21.09 -0.56
CA ARG A 442 -3.29 22.00 -1.26
C ARG A 442 -3.19 21.86 -2.77
N ALA A 443 -1.97 21.70 -3.30
CA ALA A 443 -1.76 21.47 -4.73
C ALA A 443 -2.28 20.08 -5.13
N ALA A 444 -2.02 19.05 -4.33
CA ALA A 444 -2.50 17.70 -4.57
C ALA A 444 -4.03 17.62 -4.62
N LEU A 445 -4.74 18.34 -3.74
CA LEU A 445 -6.21 18.42 -3.72
C LEU A 445 -6.81 19.06 -5.00
N ARG A 446 -6.04 19.89 -5.71
CA ARG A 446 -6.46 20.54 -6.97
C ARG A 446 -6.21 19.67 -8.20
N LEU A 447 -5.50 18.55 -8.06
CA LEU A 447 -5.28 17.62 -9.18
C LEU A 447 -6.60 16.92 -9.58
N PRO A 448 -6.76 16.54 -10.86
CA PRO A 448 -7.98 15.88 -11.33
C PRO A 448 -8.19 14.52 -10.69
N LEU A 449 -7.10 13.75 -10.54
CA LEU A 449 -7.10 12.51 -9.78
C LEU A 449 -7.07 12.81 -8.28
N ALA A 450 -7.89 12.10 -7.50
CA ALA A 450 -7.95 12.18 -6.05
C ALA A 450 -6.78 11.46 -5.36
N GLU A 451 -6.21 10.44 -6.02
CA GLU A 451 -5.17 9.59 -5.44
C GLU A 451 -3.96 10.35 -4.88
N PRO A 452 -3.38 11.36 -5.55
CA PRO A 452 -2.25 12.13 -5.00
C PRO A 452 -2.58 12.81 -3.67
N ALA A 453 -3.82 13.31 -3.50
CA ALA A 453 -4.26 13.94 -2.26
C ALA A 453 -4.43 12.90 -1.15
N VAL A 454 -5.02 11.74 -1.46
CA VAL A 454 -5.13 10.64 -0.48
C VAL A 454 -3.75 10.12 -0.08
N SER A 455 -2.85 9.90 -1.04
CA SER A 455 -1.47 9.48 -0.76
C SER A 455 -0.72 10.49 0.12
N ALA A 456 -0.94 11.80 -0.09
CA ALA A 456 -0.39 12.84 0.78
C ALA A 456 -0.95 12.75 2.21
N GLN A 457 -2.25 12.51 2.39
CA GLN A 457 -2.86 12.34 3.72
C GLN A 457 -2.36 11.10 4.44
N LEU A 458 -2.33 9.95 3.76
CA LEU A 458 -1.78 8.71 4.33
C LEU A 458 -0.31 8.90 4.71
N ARG A 459 0.45 9.64 3.89
CA ARG A 459 1.84 9.95 4.20
C ARG A 459 1.99 10.90 5.40
N ILE A 460 1.09 11.86 5.58
CA ILE A 460 1.04 12.70 6.78
C ILE A 460 0.81 11.82 8.01
N ALA A 461 -0.17 10.91 7.96
CA ALA A 461 -0.46 9.97 9.05
C ALA A 461 0.75 9.08 9.36
N LEU A 462 1.38 8.50 8.33
CA LEU A 462 2.61 7.72 8.44
C LEU A 462 3.73 8.53 9.12
N CYS A 463 4.03 9.73 8.63
CA CYS A 463 5.10 10.56 9.19
C CYS A 463 4.80 10.95 10.64
N ALA A 464 3.57 11.34 10.94
CA ALA A 464 3.16 11.70 12.30
C ALA A 464 3.29 10.50 13.26
N GLY A 465 2.83 9.32 12.85
CA GLY A 465 2.96 8.08 13.61
C GLY A 465 4.42 7.68 13.83
N SER A 466 5.27 7.75 12.79
CA SER A 466 6.71 7.50 12.90
C SER A 466 7.42 8.48 13.84
N LEU A 467 7.05 9.77 13.81
CA LEU A 467 7.59 10.77 14.73
C LEU A 467 7.19 10.48 16.17
N LEU A 468 5.91 10.19 16.40
CA LEU A 468 5.39 9.83 17.72
C LEU A 468 6.13 8.61 18.28
N THR A 469 6.23 7.55 17.48
CA THR A 469 6.97 6.31 17.81
C THR A 469 8.42 6.61 18.17
N GLY A 470 9.15 7.31 17.29
CA GLY A 470 10.56 7.60 17.51
C GLY A 470 10.81 8.53 18.70
N CYS A 471 9.97 9.54 18.91
CA CYS A 471 10.06 10.42 20.08
C CYS A 471 9.79 9.67 21.38
N LEU A 472 8.80 8.77 21.41
CA LEU A 472 8.52 7.91 22.58
C LEU A 472 9.73 7.04 22.91
N LEU A 473 10.30 6.35 21.91
CA LEU A 473 11.48 5.50 22.11
C LEU A 473 12.71 6.31 22.56
N LEU A 474 12.98 7.45 21.92
CA LEU A 474 14.10 8.31 22.31
C LEU A 474 13.94 8.90 23.71
N SER A 475 12.70 9.20 24.14
CA SER A 475 12.43 9.70 25.49
C SER A 475 12.80 8.69 26.58
N ARG A 476 12.86 7.40 26.23
CA ARG A 476 13.18 6.28 27.13
C ARG A 476 14.57 5.69 26.92
N ARG A 477 15.44 6.35 26.14
CA ARG A 477 16.79 5.87 25.82
C ARG A 477 17.66 5.47 27.02
N ALA A 478 17.49 6.13 28.17
CA ALA A 478 18.26 5.84 29.38
C ALA A 478 17.78 4.53 30.03
N ALA A 479 16.47 4.40 30.26
CA ALA A 479 15.84 3.17 30.72
C ALA A 479 16.16 1.97 29.79
N ILE A 480 16.12 2.17 28.47
CA ILE A 480 16.51 1.14 27.49
C ILE A 480 17.98 0.75 27.63
N ALA A 481 18.89 1.71 27.85
CA ALA A 481 20.32 1.44 28.01
C ALA A 481 20.63 0.71 29.33
N ASP A 482 19.82 0.94 30.36
CA ASP A 482 19.94 0.30 31.68
C ASP A 482 19.18 -1.04 31.76
N GLY A 483 18.53 -1.46 30.67
CA GLY A 483 17.76 -2.71 30.60
C GLY A 483 16.43 -2.67 31.37
N GLU A 484 15.96 -1.48 31.74
CA GLU A 484 14.68 -1.26 32.40
C GLU A 484 13.51 -1.35 31.40
N LYS A 485 12.36 -1.89 31.84
CA LYS A 485 11.13 -1.90 31.04
C LYS A 485 10.68 -0.45 30.75
N PRO A 486 10.53 -0.03 29.48
CA PRO A 486 10.32 1.38 29.10
C PRO A 486 9.05 2.08 29.63
N LEU A 487 8.04 1.36 30.11
CA LEU A 487 7.04 1.90 31.04
C LEU A 487 6.77 0.86 32.14
N ASP A 488 7.20 1.19 33.35
CA ASP A 488 6.88 0.45 34.57
C ASP A 488 5.43 0.74 35.03
N VAL A 489 4.46 0.29 34.24
CA VAL A 489 3.03 0.40 34.57
C VAL A 489 2.48 -0.93 35.11
N HIS A 490 3.27 -2.02 35.03
CA HIS A 490 2.78 -3.39 35.24
C HIS A 490 3.66 -4.33 36.07
N ASP A 491 4.60 -3.85 36.88
CA ASP A 491 5.23 -4.69 37.93
C ASP A 491 4.24 -5.27 38.98
N ALA A 492 2.94 -5.04 38.82
CA ALA A 492 1.87 -5.72 39.55
C ALA A 492 1.34 -7.00 38.86
N VAL A 493 1.70 -7.32 37.62
CA VAL A 493 1.21 -8.50 36.88
C VAL A 493 2.21 -9.66 37.01
N ASP A 494 1.82 -10.65 37.80
CA ASP A 494 2.38 -11.97 38.05
C ASP A 494 3.58 -12.44 37.16
N PRO A 495 4.78 -12.69 37.74
CA PRO A 495 5.94 -13.22 37.04
C PRO A 495 5.80 -14.65 36.50
N TYR A 496 4.69 -15.36 36.77
CA TYR A 496 4.50 -16.76 36.39
C TYR A 496 3.54 -17.00 35.21
N ASN A 497 2.93 -15.96 34.63
CA ASN A 497 2.10 -16.10 33.43
C ASN A 497 2.82 -15.55 32.20
N ASP A 498 3.55 -16.43 31.50
CA ASP A 498 4.08 -16.25 30.14
C ASP A 498 2.96 -16.13 29.06
N ALA A 499 1.70 -15.96 29.48
CA ALA A 499 0.51 -15.91 28.65
C ALA A 499 0.28 -14.49 28.12
N SER A 500 0.69 -14.28 26.86
CA SER A 500 0.32 -13.16 25.99
C SER A 500 0.28 -11.77 26.66
N SER A 501 1.46 -11.23 26.94
CA SER A 501 1.64 -9.81 27.28
C SER A 501 0.97 -8.88 26.27
N PHE A 502 0.42 -7.77 26.78
CA PHE A 502 -0.35 -6.77 26.04
C PHE A 502 0.50 -6.10 24.93
N LEU A 503 -0.11 -5.57 23.85
CA LEU A 503 0.62 -4.88 22.77
C LEU A 503 1.53 -3.77 23.30
N LEU A 504 1.11 -3.10 24.38
CA LEU A 504 1.90 -2.12 25.12
C LEU A 504 3.15 -2.73 25.76
N GLU A 505 3.01 -3.82 26.52
CA GLU A 505 4.14 -4.46 27.21
C GLU A 505 5.18 -4.93 26.18
N ARG A 506 4.73 -5.43 25.02
CA ARG A 506 5.57 -5.77 23.87
C ARG A 506 6.16 -4.56 23.13
N PHE A 507 5.42 -3.44 23.04
CA PHE A 507 5.92 -2.20 22.46
C PHE A 507 7.03 -1.57 23.30
N LEU A 508 6.99 -1.81 24.60
CA LEU A 508 7.94 -1.30 25.56
C LEU A 508 9.12 -2.25 25.71
N ASP A 509 8.92 -3.55 25.79
CA ASP A 509 10.01 -4.52 25.98
C ASP A 509 11.00 -4.59 24.80
N VAL A 510 10.68 -4.02 23.64
CA VAL A 510 11.56 -4.01 22.45
C VAL A 510 12.44 -2.74 22.43
N GLY A 511 13.66 -2.86 22.95
CA GLY A 511 14.55 -1.72 23.25
C GLY A 511 15.29 -1.10 22.06
N LEU A 512 15.77 -1.89 21.10
CA LEU A 512 16.68 -1.43 20.02
C LEU A 512 16.17 -1.67 18.58
N PRO A 513 15.55 -2.82 18.27
CA PRO A 513 15.03 -3.14 16.94
C PRO A 513 13.88 -2.23 16.48
N LEU A 514 13.14 -1.64 17.43
CA LEU A 514 12.05 -0.71 17.14
C LEU A 514 12.57 0.70 16.76
N LEU A 515 13.67 1.14 17.39
CA LEU A 515 14.43 2.34 17.01
C LEU A 515 15.04 2.21 15.60
N LEU A 516 15.44 0.99 15.23
CA LEU A 516 15.95 0.65 13.90
C LEU A 516 14.84 0.68 12.83
N THR A 517 13.63 0.23 13.15
CA THR A 517 12.47 0.29 12.23
C THR A 517 12.03 1.73 11.94
N VAL A 518 12.19 2.67 12.89
CA VAL A 518 12.01 4.12 12.67
C VAL A 518 13.01 4.68 11.65
N ALA A 519 14.22 4.15 11.58
CA ALA A 519 15.21 4.52 10.57
C ALA A 519 14.96 3.83 9.21
N THR A 520 14.55 2.55 9.16
CA THR A 520 14.13 1.85 7.92
C THR A 520 12.92 2.51 7.24
N LEU A 521 12.07 3.16 8.03
CA LEU A 521 10.84 3.87 7.67
C LEU A 521 11.01 5.15 6.87
N ALA A 522 12.15 5.82 7.01
CA ALA A 522 12.45 7.00 6.21
C ALA A 522 12.24 6.70 4.71
N LEU A 523 12.49 5.47 4.26
CA LEU A 523 12.25 4.99 2.89
C LEU A 523 10.78 4.87 2.48
N LEU A 524 9.87 4.48 3.38
CA LEU A 524 8.43 4.37 3.09
C LEU A 524 7.72 5.73 3.08
N ALA A 525 8.26 6.71 3.84
CA ALA A 525 7.80 8.08 3.80
C ALA A 525 8.19 8.81 2.48
N MET A 526 9.18 8.31 1.74
CA MET A 526 9.65 8.94 0.49
C MET A 526 8.65 8.85 -0.66
N PRO A 527 8.69 9.80 -1.61
CA PRO A 527 7.97 9.65 -2.88
C PRO A 527 8.66 8.63 -3.81
N TYR A 528 9.86 8.19 -3.45
CA TYR A 528 10.77 7.45 -4.30
C TYR A 528 11.22 6.17 -3.60
N ALA A 529 10.31 5.18 -3.50
CA ALA A 529 10.73 3.79 -3.61
C ALA A 529 11.29 3.57 -5.04
N LEU A 530 12.30 4.36 -5.44
CA LEU A 530 12.75 4.57 -6.81
C LEU A 530 13.06 3.23 -7.50
N PRO A 531 13.74 2.27 -6.87
CA PRO A 531 13.98 0.96 -7.48
C PRO A 531 12.67 0.19 -7.71
N LEU A 532 11.75 0.21 -6.74
CA LEU A 532 10.48 -0.51 -6.81
C LEU A 532 9.48 0.18 -7.76
N GLU A 533 9.43 1.52 -7.81
CA GLU A 533 8.60 2.28 -8.74
C GLU A 533 9.12 2.23 -10.18
N LEU A 534 10.44 2.19 -10.39
CA LEU A 534 11.07 1.96 -11.71
C LEU A 534 10.80 0.54 -12.21
N MET A 535 10.88 -0.47 -11.33
CA MET A 535 10.62 -1.87 -11.71
C MET A 535 9.12 -2.17 -11.89
N MET A 536 8.23 -1.47 -11.18
CA MET A 536 6.79 -1.78 -11.15
C MET A 536 5.87 -0.74 -11.81
N GLY A 537 6.43 0.26 -12.51
CA GLY A 537 5.65 1.21 -13.31
C GLY A 537 4.90 2.27 -12.51
N GLY A 538 5.46 2.68 -11.38
CA GLY A 538 4.94 3.75 -10.54
C GLY A 538 5.06 5.15 -11.16
N GLY A 539 4.53 6.15 -10.45
CA GLY A 539 4.24 7.50 -10.97
C GLY A 539 5.41 8.26 -11.60
N VAL A 540 6.65 7.91 -11.25
CA VAL A 540 7.83 8.48 -11.89
C VAL A 540 7.99 7.97 -13.33
N GLY A 541 7.69 6.71 -13.63
CA GLY A 541 7.67 6.19 -15.01
C GLY A 541 6.59 6.87 -15.87
N GLU A 542 5.38 7.02 -15.33
CA GLU A 542 4.26 7.73 -15.99
C GLU A 542 4.53 9.24 -16.17
N MET A 543 5.22 9.88 -15.24
CA MET A 543 5.55 11.31 -15.29
C MET A 543 6.76 11.57 -16.21
N LEU A 544 7.78 10.71 -16.20
CA LEU A 544 8.91 10.75 -17.13
C LEU A 544 8.45 10.50 -18.57
N LEU A 545 7.51 9.57 -18.78
CA LEU A 545 7.00 9.25 -20.11
C LEU A 545 5.91 10.22 -20.57
N GLY A 546 5.05 10.70 -19.67
CA GLY A 546 4.03 11.71 -19.97
C GLY A 546 4.59 13.10 -20.27
N ALA A 547 5.76 13.46 -19.73
CA ALA A 547 6.48 14.68 -20.10
C ALA A 547 7.28 14.53 -21.41
N ALA A 548 7.69 13.30 -21.74
CA ALA A 548 8.35 12.99 -23.00
C ALA A 548 7.36 12.87 -24.17
N LEU A 549 6.15 12.34 -23.97
CA LEU A 549 5.18 12.04 -25.05
C LEU A 549 4.80 13.26 -25.92
N PRO A 550 4.44 14.43 -25.36
CA PRO A 550 4.15 15.64 -26.15
C PRO A 550 5.38 16.22 -26.85
N ARG A 551 6.59 15.90 -26.35
CA ARG A 551 7.88 16.37 -26.89
C ARG A 551 8.50 15.40 -27.90
N LEU A 552 8.11 14.13 -27.86
CA LEU A 552 8.41 13.10 -28.85
C LEU A 552 7.44 13.17 -30.04
N ALA A 553 6.19 13.61 -29.81
CA ALA A 553 5.19 13.81 -30.85
C ALA A 553 5.68 14.59 -32.09
N PRO A 554 6.43 15.71 -31.99
CA PRO A 554 7.00 16.41 -33.13
C PRO A 554 8.06 15.61 -33.90
N TYR A 555 8.87 14.79 -33.21
CA TYR A 555 9.89 13.95 -33.86
C TYR A 555 9.27 12.73 -34.55
N LEU A 556 8.23 12.16 -33.95
CA LEU A 556 7.42 11.10 -34.55
C LEU A 556 6.59 11.62 -35.74
N ALA A 557 6.09 12.86 -35.66
CA ALA A 557 5.44 13.54 -36.78
C ALA A 557 6.43 13.86 -37.92
N ARG A 558 7.66 14.31 -37.61
CA ARG A 558 8.71 14.52 -38.63
C ARG A 558 9.18 13.22 -39.28
N ALA A 559 9.31 12.14 -38.52
CA ALA A 559 9.62 10.81 -39.06
C ALA A 559 8.47 10.28 -39.94
N GLY A 560 7.21 10.56 -39.57
CA GLY A 560 6.03 10.26 -40.38
C GLY A 560 5.97 11.06 -41.69
N VAL A 561 6.30 12.36 -41.65
CA VAL A 561 6.38 13.21 -42.84
C VAL A 561 7.56 12.81 -43.75
N GLN A 562 8.70 12.41 -43.18
CA GLN A 562 9.84 11.89 -43.95
C GLN A 562 9.60 10.49 -44.53
N ALA A 563 8.80 9.65 -43.85
CA ALA A 563 8.38 8.35 -44.37
C ALA A 563 7.31 8.50 -45.47
N LEU A 564 6.35 9.42 -45.32
CA LEU A 564 5.39 9.78 -46.37
C LEU A 564 6.08 10.45 -47.57
N GLY A 565 7.09 11.28 -47.34
CA GLY A 565 7.92 11.87 -48.40
C GLY A 565 8.85 10.89 -49.13
N ARG A 566 9.09 9.70 -48.57
CA ARG A 566 9.84 8.61 -49.23
C ARG A 566 8.92 7.57 -49.88
N ALA A 567 7.68 7.44 -49.43
CA ALA A 567 6.66 6.59 -50.07
C ALA A 567 5.94 7.32 -51.22
N GLY A 568 5.85 8.65 -51.18
CA GLY A 568 5.42 9.47 -52.30
C GLY A 568 6.60 9.77 -53.22
N GLY A 569 6.87 8.88 -54.16
CA GLY A 569 7.88 9.14 -55.19
C GLY A 569 7.64 10.49 -55.91
N PRO A 570 8.65 11.09 -56.58
CA PRO A 570 8.54 12.39 -57.26
C PRO A 570 7.32 12.52 -58.20
N GLN A 571 6.81 11.39 -58.69
CA GLN A 571 5.61 11.31 -59.53
C GLN A 571 4.28 11.50 -58.77
N ALA A 572 4.20 11.22 -57.46
CA ALA A 572 3.00 11.44 -56.65
C ALA A 572 2.81 12.94 -56.33
N LEU A 573 3.91 13.67 -56.10
CA LEU A 573 3.90 15.14 -55.98
C LEU A 573 3.63 15.83 -57.33
N ALA A 574 4.12 15.27 -58.44
CA ALA A 574 3.77 15.77 -59.78
C ALA A 574 2.29 15.55 -60.12
N ARG A 575 1.68 14.41 -59.74
CA ARG A 575 0.24 14.17 -59.95
C ARG A 575 -0.63 15.02 -59.03
N ALA A 576 -0.23 15.25 -57.78
CA ALA A 576 -0.94 16.15 -56.87
C ALA A 576 -0.82 17.63 -57.29
N GLY A 577 0.35 18.06 -57.77
CA GLY A 577 0.56 19.41 -58.30
C GLY A 577 -0.16 19.66 -59.63
N VAL A 578 -0.21 18.67 -60.53
CA VAL A 578 -0.94 18.76 -61.80
C VAL A 578 -2.46 18.66 -61.61
N GLN A 579 -2.94 17.94 -60.58
CA GLN A 579 -4.38 17.95 -60.22
C GLN A 579 -4.81 19.24 -59.50
N ALA A 580 -3.93 19.88 -58.73
CA ALA A 580 -4.18 21.20 -58.15
C ALA A 580 -4.22 22.29 -59.25
N LEU A 581 -3.29 22.26 -60.21
CA LEU A 581 -3.26 23.22 -61.31
C LEU A 581 -4.35 22.99 -62.38
N ARG A 582 -4.89 21.77 -62.52
CA ARG A 582 -6.06 21.50 -63.39
C ARG A 582 -7.40 21.89 -62.76
N ARG A 583 -7.47 22.14 -61.45
CA ARG A 583 -8.69 22.65 -60.81
C ARG A 583 -8.83 24.18 -60.90
N ASP A 584 -7.75 24.90 -61.19
CA ASP A 584 -7.72 26.37 -61.21
C ASP A 584 -7.54 27.01 -62.61
N ALA A 585 -7.69 26.23 -63.69
CA ALA A 585 -7.76 26.75 -65.06
C ALA A 585 -9.13 26.41 -65.68
N MET A 586 -10.17 27.21 -65.34
CA MET A 586 -10.83 28.20 -66.23
C MET A 586 -11.91 27.59 -67.17
N PRO A 587 -12.89 28.34 -67.72
CA PRO A 587 -13.42 29.65 -67.30
C PRO A 587 -14.92 29.96 -67.62
N TRP A 588 -15.34 31.16 -67.17
CA TRP A 588 -16.51 32.00 -67.56
C TRP A 588 -17.91 31.41 -67.35
N ALA A 589 -18.88 32.22 -66.91
CA ALA A 589 -19.93 32.73 -67.81
C ALA A 589 -20.26 31.79 -68.97
#